data_AF-A0A6M1ZZ08-F1
#
_entry.id   AF-A0A6M1ZZ08-F1
#
_cell.length_a   1.000
_cell.length_b   1.000
_cell.length_c   1.000
_cell.angle_alpha   90.00
_cell.angle_beta   90.00
_cell.angle_gamma   90.00
#
_symmetry.space_group_name_H-M   'P 1'
#
loop_
_entity.id
_entity.type
_entity.pdbx_description
1 polymer ?
#
loop_
_entity_poly.entity_id
_entity_poly.type
_entity_poly.pdbx_seq_one_letter_code
_entity_poly.pdbx_strand_id
1 'polypeptide(L)'
;MNNILLRFFLIALFLNANFLFAEELEVILPTNNNLLPIYVSKVFDEKANLQQPYLNEIRKILDFDLNFSGFSFSLKQNSEKDFKLSHFDNEIAFNLNFWKDKKTAFVVKTEVKDKRLKTFIFNIDRNNLKVLDDIYLSGNLTEDRKKLHLLSDIIIETLFGKKGISTLKILYTIRFKNKNNLMDKYTSEIYICDFDGANTMPISKSNNYFVHPVFIPEGDSNSKKFIFVSYITGQPKIQISSINNFNPSPLISLRGNQLLPSISIKKNKIAFISDAAGRPDLFMQLLDDNLSPKGKPLQLFSLPRATQASSSFSPDGSKLSFVSDKDGTPRIYIMNLPDTIYERKRPEARLITKKNRQNVTPSWSFDGKKIAYSAKSNGVRQIWIYDIQKDEEYQLTKDSLNKENPIWAPDSMHLVYNTEDKNESEVYIININQKKAYKITKGQGRKRFPYFEPKIN
;
A
#
# COMPACT_ATOMS: atom_id res chain seq x y z
N MET A 1 -9.32 -49.61 62.39
CA MET A 1 -8.58 -49.90 61.15
C MET A 1 -8.71 -48.69 60.22
N ASN A 2 -7.58 -47.99 60.03
CA ASN A 2 -7.12 -47.21 58.86
C ASN A 2 -8.10 -46.20 58.20
N ASN A 3 -7.86 -44.90 58.40
CA ASN A 3 -7.10 -43.98 57.51
C ASN A 3 -7.86 -43.69 56.19
N ILE A 4 -8.19 -42.44 55.85
CA ILE A 4 -7.26 -41.47 55.25
C ILE A 4 -7.82 -40.03 55.35
N LEU A 5 -6.94 -39.09 55.69
CA LEU A 5 -7.14 -37.64 55.69
C LEU A 5 -7.38 -37.08 54.27
N LEU A 6 -8.29 -36.12 54.14
CA LEU A 6 -8.27 -35.14 53.03
C LEU A 6 -8.05 -33.75 53.62
N ARG A 7 -6.82 -33.23 53.49
CA ARG A 7 -6.44 -31.85 53.82
C ARG A 7 -6.94 -30.91 52.71
N PHE A 8 -7.70 -29.88 53.07
CA PHE A 8 -7.89 -28.70 52.23
C PHE A 8 -6.59 -27.88 52.22
N PHE A 9 -5.98 -27.72 51.05
CA PHE A 9 -4.93 -26.73 50.81
C PHE A 9 -5.45 -25.72 49.80
N LEU A 10 -5.59 -24.46 50.25
CA LEU A 10 -5.76 -23.30 49.37
C LEU A 10 -4.47 -23.14 48.56
N ILE A 11 -4.56 -23.25 47.23
CA ILE A 11 -3.53 -22.76 46.32
C ILE A 11 -4.14 -21.56 45.58
N ALA A 12 -3.71 -20.38 45.97
CA ALA A 12 -3.92 -19.15 45.22
C ALA A 12 -3.17 -19.25 43.90
N LEU A 13 -3.90 -19.44 42.80
CA LEU A 13 -3.37 -19.30 41.45
C LEU A 13 -3.24 -17.80 41.15
N PHE A 14 -2.00 -17.30 41.23
CA PHE A 14 -1.62 -16.04 40.59
C PHE A 14 -1.91 -16.16 39.09
N LEU A 15 -2.99 -15.52 38.65
CA LEU A 15 -3.21 -15.18 37.25
C LEU A 15 -2.10 -14.21 36.83
N ASN A 16 -1.03 -14.75 36.26
CA ASN A 16 -0.15 -13.96 35.42
C ASN A 16 -0.98 -13.48 34.22
N ALA A 17 -1.47 -12.25 34.31
CA ALA A 17 -1.95 -11.51 33.16
C ALA A 17 -0.75 -11.34 32.23
N ASN A 18 -0.61 -12.24 31.26
CA ASN A 18 0.19 -11.97 30.08
C ASN A 18 -0.50 -10.82 29.34
N PHE A 19 -0.12 -9.60 29.69
CA PHE A 19 -0.27 -8.46 28.80
C PHE A 19 0.51 -8.84 27.53
N LEU A 20 -0.23 -9.27 26.49
CA LEU A 20 0.27 -9.26 25.13
C LEU A 20 0.49 -7.79 24.78
N PHE A 21 1.66 -7.27 25.13
CA PHE A 21 2.18 -6.11 24.44
C PHE A 21 2.22 -6.50 22.96
N ALA A 22 1.48 -5.76 22.13
CA ALA A 22 1.70 -5.81 20.70
C ALA A 22 3.15 -5.36 20.49
N GLU A 23 4.07 -6.31 20.29
CA GLU A 23 5.42 -6.01 19.83
C GLU A 23 5.28 -5.16 18.57
N GLU A 24 5.92 -3.99 18.57
CA GLU A 24 5.88 -3.10 17.40
C GLU A 24 6.38 -3.87 16.17
N LEU A 25 5.70 -3.70 15.03
CA LEU A 25 6.08 -4.30 13.75
C LEU A 25 7.56 -4.04 13.45
N GLU A 26 8.38 -5.09 13.48
CA GLU A 26 9.79 -4.98 13.18
C GLU A 26 10.04 -5.17 11.68
N VAL A 27 10.68 -4.18 11.06
CA VAL A 27 11.13 -4.25 9.66
C VAL A 27 12.61 -4.54 9.62
N ILE A 28 12.98 -5.59 8.89
CA ILE A 28 14.36 -6.03 8.73
C ILE A 28 14.92 -5.39 7.45
N LEU A 29 15.92 -4.52 7.60
CA LEU A 29 16.53 -3.77 6.50
C LEU A 29 17.84 -4.44 6.07
N PRO A 30 18.03 -4.75 4.76
CA PRO A 30 19.26 -5.39 4.28
C PRO A 30 20.44 -4.44 4.04
N THR A 31 20.27 -3.11 4.11
CA THR A 31 21.33 -2.12 3.77
C THR A 31 21.40 -0.94 4.74
N ASN A 32 22.57 -0.27 4.79
CA ASN A 32 22.77 0.98 5.51
C ASN A 32 21.79 2.07 5.04
N ASN A 33 21.21 2.77 6.00
CA ASN A 33 20.11 3.70 5.76
C ASN A 33 20.64 5.08 5.31
N ASN A 34 20.35 5.48 4.08
CA ASN A 34 20.80 6.76 3.49
C ASN A 34 19.81 7.92 3.75
N LEU A 35 18.99 7.83 4.79
CA LEU A 35 18.01 8.88 5.09
C LEU A 35 18.71 10.15 5.55
N LEU A 36 18.33 11.29 4.97
CA LEU A 36 18.88 12.59 5.31
C LEU A 36 18.00 13.32 6.35
N PRO A 37 18.60 14.00 7.35
CA PRO A 37 17.85 14.72 8.37
C PRO A 37 17.16 15.95 7.78
N ILE A 38 15.83 16.01 7.88
CA ILE A 38 15.00 17.15 7.47
C ILE A 38 14.35 17.80 8.69
N TYR A 39 14.33 19.13 8.76
CA TYR A 39 13.58 19.86 9.79
C TYR A 39 12.34 20.52 9.19
N VAL A 40 11.16 20.18 9.70
CA VAL A 40 9.87 20.80 9.30
C VAL A 40 9.41 21.73 10.41
N SER A 41 9.40 23.04 10.11
CA SER A 41 9.08 24.09 11.07
C SER A 41 7.63 24.03 11.56
N LYS A 42 7.32 24.79 12.61
CA LYS A 42 5.94 25.25 12.82
C LYS A 42 5.46 26.10 11.64
N VAL A 43 4.14 26.15 11.44
CA VAL A 43 3.55 27.07 10.47
C VAL A 43 3.50 28.45 11.11
N PHE A 44 4.28 29.39 10.57
CA PHE A 44 4.28 30.77 11.05
C PHE A 44 3.08 31.50 10.47
N ASP A 45 2.39 32.26 11.30
CA ASP A 45 1.17 32.95 10.92
C ASP A 45 1.38 34.46 11.05
N GLU A 46 1.28 35.18 9.92
CA GLU A 46 1.30 36.64 9.87
C GLU A 46 -0.10 37.13 9.47
N LYS A 47 -0.96 37.34 10.47
CA LYS A 47 -2.33 37.90 10.33
C LYS A 47 -3.37 37.00 9.63
N ALA A 48 -3.20 35.67 9.59
CA ALA A 48 -4.25 34.79 9.11
C ALA A 48 -5.35 34.62 10.16
N ASN A 49 -6.61 34.78 9.74
CA ASN A 49 -7.78 34.40 10.55
C ASN A 49 -7.96 32.86 10.62
N LEU A 50 -6.86 32.10 10.69
CA LEU A 50 -6.87 30.63 10.75
C LEU A 50 -6.55 30.17 12.16
N GLN A 51 -7.24 29.12 12.62
CA GLN A 51 -7.10 28.65 14.00
C GLN A 51 -5.81 27.83 14.17
N GLN A 52 -5.13 27.97 15.31
CA GLN A 52 -3.90 27.23 15.62
C GLN A 52 -4.01 25.70 15.50
N PRO A 53 -5.12 25.03 15.88
CA PRO A 53 -5.29 23.60 15.64
C PRO A 53 -5.17 23.21 14.16
N TYR A 54 -5.72 24.02 13.25
CA TYR A 54 -5.63 23.78 11.81
C TYR A 54 -4.18 23.89 11.29
N LEU A 55 -3.44 24.91 11.74
CA LEU A 55 -2.02 25.10 11.39
C LEU A 55 -1.14 23.95 11.90
N ASN A 56 -1.44 23.43 13.10
CA ASN A 56 -0.75 22.26 13.64
C ASN A 56 -0.99 21.00 12.79
N GLU A 57 -2.21 20.81 12.28
CA GLU A 57 -2.51 19.69 11.38
C GLU A 57 -1.82 19.83 10.02
N ILE A 58 -1.70 21.03 9.45
CA ILE A 58 -0.90 21.27 8.24
C ILE A 58 0.53 20.76 8.43
N ARG A 59 1.16 21.17 9.54
CA ARG A 59 2.52 20.72 9.85
C ARG A 59 2.59 19.20 9.96
N LYS A 60 1.66 18.57 10.67
CA LYS A 60 1.68 17.10 10.86
C LYS A 60 1.59 16.36 9.53
N ILE A 61 0.81 16.87 8.57
CA ILE A 61 0.71 16.31 7.22
C ILE A 61 2.07 16.40 6.51
N LEU A 62 2.64 17.61 6.42
CA LEU A 62 3.93 17.80 5.76
C LEU A 62 5.05 17.00 6.44
N ASP A 63 5.06 16.97 7.77
CA ASP A 63 6.02 16.20 8.57
C ASP A 63 5.89 14.70 8.29
N PHE A 64 4.67 14.17 8.26
CA PHE A 64 4.41 12.76 7.93
C PHE A 64 4.88 12.43 6.50
N ASP A 65 4.46 13.20 5.51
CA ASP A 65 4.77 12.98 4.10
C ASP A 65 6.28 12.98 3.85
N LEU A 66 6.98 13.99 4.36
CA LEU A 66 8.43 14.14 4.17
C LEU A 66 9.23 13.12 4.99
N ASN A 67 8.81 12.84 6.22
CA ASN A 67 9.44 11.82 7.05
C ASN A 67 9.26 10.42 6.45
N PHE A 68 8.09 10.13 5.87
CA PHE A 68 7.80 8.80 5.35
C PHE A 68 8.22 8.60 3.89
N SER A 69 8.69 9.65 3.21
CA SER A 69 9.13 9.61 1.80
C SER A 69 10.18 8.55 1.43
N GLY A 70 10.95 8.04 2.39
CA GLY A 70 12.04 7.08 2.15
C GLY A 70 13.39 7.70 1.77
N PHE A 71 13.46 9.03 1.70
CA PHE A 71 14.71 9.78 1.43
C PHE A 71 15.20 10.58 2.64
N SER A 72 14.31 10.90 3.56
CA SER A 72 14.61 11.70 4.75
C SER A 72 13.98 11.13 6.01
N PHE A 73 14.45 11.60 7.16
CA PHE A 73 13.79 11.43 8.45
C PHE A 73 13.63 12.80 9.13
N SER A 74 12.46 13.04 9.71
CA SER A 74 12.15 14.31 10.34
C SER A 74 12.82 14.44 11.71
N LEU A 75 13.47 15.58 11.92
CA LEU A 75 14.03 15.96 13.22
C LEU A 75 12.89 16.44 14.13
N LYS A 76 12.97 16.05 15.42
CA LYS A 76 12.01 16.49 16.44
C LYS A 76 11.92 18.02 16.51
N GLN A 77 10.72 18.51 16.80
CA GLN A 77 10.48 19.92 17.08
C GLN A 77 11.41 20.45 18.15
N ASN A 78 11.85 21.69 17.97
CA ASN A 78 12.76 22.32 18.89
C ASN A 78 12.52 23.83 18.90
N SER A 79 12.30 24.39 20.09
CA SER A 79 11.97 25.81 20.25
C SER A 79 13.06 26.75 19.75
N GLU A 80 14.34 26.37 19.86
CA GLU A 80 15.48 27.15 19.34
C GLU A 80 15.46 27.20 17.80
N LYS A 81 15.21 26.05 17.16
CA LYS A 81 15.08 25.95 15.69
C LYS A 81 13.87 26.72 15.18
N ASP A 82 12.73 26.60 15.85
CA ASP A 82 11.51 27.34 15.49
C ASP A 82 11.66 28.84 15.74
N PHE A 83 12.39 29.26 16.78
CA PHE A 83 12.73 30.67 17.01
C PHE A 83 13.69 31.20 15.92
N LYS A 84 14.66 30.39 15.49
CA LYS A 84 15.53 30.77 14.38
C LYS A 84 14.71 31.02 13.10
N LEU A 85 13.77 30.13 12.80
CA LEU A 85 12.91 30.25 11.62
C LEU A 85 11.79 31.28 11.73
N SER A 86 11.45 31.77 12.94
CA SER A 86 10.46 32.85 13.09
C SER A 86 10.94 34.20 12.57
N HIS A 87 12.24 34.33 12.28
CA HIS A 87 12.76 35.52 11.62
C HIS A 87 12.30 35.53 10.16
N PHE A 88 11.69 36.64 9.74
CA PHE A 88 11.29 36.86 8.35
C PHE A 88 12.48 37.21 7.43
N ASP A 89 13.61 37.60 8.02
CA ASP A 89 14.88 37.72 7.32
C ASP A 89 15.45 36.34 7.00
N ASN A 90 15.57 36.05 5.71
CA ASN A 90 16.06 34.77 5.21
C ASN A 90 17.52 34.50 5.54
N GLU A 91 18.39 35.53 5.61
CA GLU A 91 19.80 35.34 5.96
C GLU A 91 19.96 34.92 7.42
N ILE A 92 19.09 35.46 8.29
CA ILE A 92 19.06 35.09 9.70
C ILE A 92 18.45 33.70 9.87
N ALA A 93 17.31 33.44 9.23
CA ALA A 93 16.55 32.20 9.38
C ALA A 93 17.29 30.97 8.81
N PHE A 94 17.95 31.14 7.65
CA PHE A 94 18.65 30.07 6.93
C PHE A 94 20.17 30.18 7.06
N ASN A 95 20.66 30.73 8.18
CA ASN A 95 22.10 30.81 8.45
C ASN A 95 22.76 29.43 8.36
N LEU A 96 23.71 29.29 7.41
CA LEU A 96 24.34 28.01 7.08
C LEU A 96 25.04 27.36 8.28
N ASN A 97 25.80 28.14 9.06
CA ASN A 97 26.59 27.63 10.17
C ASN A 97 25.71 27.07 11.28
N PHE A 98 24.60 27.75 11.59
CA PHE A 98 23.62 27.27 12.56
C PHE A 98 23.06 25.90 12.15
N TRP A 99 22.63 25.73 10.90
CA TRP A 99 22.01 24.48 10.45
C TRP A 99 23.00 23.32 10.28
N LYS A 100 24.25 23.62 9.91
CA LYS A 100 25.35 22.65 9.91
C LYS A 100 25.65 22.13 11.32
N ASP A 101 25.71 23.01 12.31
CA ASP A 101 25.92 22.64 13.72
C ASP A 101 24.82 21.70 14.23
N LYS A 102 23.57 21.95 13.84
CA LYS A 102 22.42 21.09 14.19
C LYS A 102 22.34 19.78 13.39
N LYS A 103 23.32 19.49 12.53
CA LYS A 103 23.39 18.29 11.67
C LYS A 103 22.14 18.09 10.82
N THR A 104 21.62 19.18 10.24
CA THR A 104 20.44 19.18 9.38
C THR A 104 20.87 19.24 7.91
N ALA A 105 20.29 18.39 7.06
CA ALA A 105 20.55 18.41 5.62
C ALA A 105 19.57 19.32 4.87
N PHE A 106 18.30 19.34 5.30
CA PHE A 106 17.25 20.15 4.71
C PHE A 106 16.39 20.84 5.75
N VAL A 107 15.97 22.07 5.47
CA VAL A 107 15.00 22.80 6.29
C VAL A 107 13.81 23.19 5.43
N VAL A 108 12.61 22.85 5.90
CA VAL A 108 11.34 23.26 5.30
C VAL A 108 10.66 24.23 6.27
N LYS A 109 10.52 25.47 5.83
CA LYS A 109 9.83 26.54 6.56
C LYS A 109 8.54 26.87 5.84
N THR A 110 7.46 27.00 6.59
CA THR A 110 6.14 27.38 6.06
C THR A 110 5.58 28.59 6.76
N GLU A 111 5.09 29.55 6.00
CA GLU A 111 4.46 30.78 6.49
C GLU A 111 3.08 30.92 5.86
N VAL A 112 2.09 31.40 6.62
CA VAL A 112 0.75 31.70 6.11
C VAL A 112 0.49 33.20 6.23
N LYS A 113 0.07 33.79 5.11
CA LYS A 113 -0.38 35.18 5.02
C LYS A 113 -1.59 35.25 4.12
N ASP A 114 -2.67 35.90 4.57
CA ASP A 114 -3.93 36.02 3.82
C ASP A 114 -4.46 34.67 3.29
N LYS A 115 -4.41 33.63 4.14
CA LYS A 115 -4.75 32.23 3.81
C LYS A 115 -3.88 31.59 2.71
N ARG A 116 -2.75 32.19 2.35
CA ARG A 116 -1.80 31.60 1.40
C ARG A 116 -0.61 31.05 2.14
N LEU A 117 -0.35 29.76 1.96
CA LEU A 117 0.81 29.06 2.53
C LEU A 117 1.98 29.20 1.56
N LYS A 118 3.02 29.89 2.02
CA LYS A 118 4.31 30.02 1.33
C LYS A 118 5.31 29.04 1.94
N THR A 119 6.06 28.36 1.08
CA THR A 119 7.01 27.31 1.51
C THR A 119 8.42 27.63 1.04
N PHE A 120 9.36 27.49 1.97
CA PHE A 120 10.78 27.71 1.77
C PHE A 120 11.53 26.41 2.02
N ILE A 121 12.44 26.06 1.12
CA ILE A 121 13.26 24.86 1.18
C ILE A 121 14.72 25.29 1.16
N PHE A 122 15.44 24.97 2.22
CA PHE A 122 16.87 25.25 2.32
C PHE A 122 17.67 23.96 2.27
N ASN A 123 18.56 23.86 1.27
CA ASN A 123 19.54 22.79 1.14
C ASN A 123 20.87 23.27 1.73
N ILE A 124 21.28 22.65 2.83
CA ILE A 124 22.47 23.07 3.59
C ILE A 124 23.75 22.81 2.80
N ASP A 125 23.86 21.67 2.12
CA ASP A 125 25.07 21.30 1.39
C ASP A 125 25.34 22.23 0.21
N ARG A 126 24.27 22.64 -0.48
CA ARG A 126 24.35 23.56 -1.64
C ARG A 126 24.27 25.03 -1.26
N ASN A 127 24.05 25.33 0.03
CA ASN A 127 23.73 26.68 0.51
C ASN A 127 22.68 27.39 -0.37
N ASN A 128 21.60 26.66 -0.69
CA ASN A 128 20.60 27.12 -1.65
C ASN A 128 19.22 27.17 -0.98
N LEU A 129 18.63 28.36 -1.01
CA LEU A 129 17.25 28.61 -0.58
C LEU A 129 16.35 28.70 -1.81
N LYS A 130 15.38 27.79 -1.89
CA LYS A 130 14.32 27.82 -2.89
C LYS A 130 12.99 28.15 -2.25
N VAL A 131 12.22 29.03 -2.89
CA VAL A 131 10.86 29.37 -2.51
C VAL A 131 9.91 28.73 -3.51
N LEU A 132 8.89 28.04 -3.02
CA LEU A 132 7.84 27.46 -3.85
C LEU A 132 6.67 28.45 -4.01
N ASP A 133 5.85 28.21 -5.04
CA ASP A 133 4.61 28.94 -5.25
C ASP A 133 3.67 28.80 -4.04
N ASP A 134 2.89 29.85 -3.80
CA ASP A 134 1.95 29.89 -2.70
C ASP A 134 0.70 29.04 -2.99
N ILE A 135 0.20 28.34 -1.97
CA ILE A 135 -1.06 27.60 -2.07
C ILE A 135 -2.14 28.28 -1.26
N TYR A 136 -3.32 28.46 -1.85
CA TYR A 136 -4.48 28.99 -1.13
C TYR A 136 -5.11 27.90 -0.24
N LEU A 137 -5.33 28.24 1.03
CA LEU A 137 -5.96 27.40 2.05
C LEU A 137 -7.42 27.80 2.22
N SER A 138 -8.36 26.87 2.04
CA SER A 138 -9.78 27.13 2.30
C SER A 138 -10.06 27.23 3.80
N GLY A 139 -9.23 26.60 4.64
CA GLY A 139 -9.45 26.42 6.08
C GLY A 139 -10.17 25.11 6.40
N ASN A 140 -10.53 24.33 5.37
CA ASN A 140 -11.08 22.98 5.51
C ASN A 140 -9.97 21.97 5.22
N LEU A 141 -9.50 21.29 6.28
CA LEU A 141 -8.39 20.34 6.16
C LEU A 141 -8.67 19.22 5.15
N THR A 142 -9.92 18.75 5.04
CA THR A 142 -10.32 17.69 4.10
C THR A 142 -10.03 18.10 2.65
N GLU A 143 -10.31 19.35 2.29
CA GLU A 143 -10.09 19.90 0.96
C GLU A 143 -8.62 20.28 0.73
N ASP A 144 -8.01 20.93 1.71
CA ASP A 144 -6.65 21.44 1.61
C ASP A 144 -5.60 20.33 1.67
N ARG A 145 -5.91 19.19 2.29
CA ARG A 145 -5.00 18.04 2.41
C ARG A 145 -4.48 17.56 1.06
N LYS A 146 -5.30 17.54 0.00
CA LYS A 146 -4.84 17.21 -1.36
C LYS A 146 -3.76 18.17 -1.85
N LYS A 147 -3.90 19.47 -1.56
CA LYS A 147 -2.89 20.49 -1.93
C LYS A 147 -1.63 20.34 -1.10
N LEU A 148 -1.74 19.98 0.18
CA LEU A 148 -0.60 19.72 1.06
C LEU A 148 0.20 18.50 0.61
N HIS A 149 -0.47 17.41 0.23
CA HIS A 149 0.19 16.26 -0.35
C HIS A 149 0.89 16.58 -1.67
N LEU A 150 0.27 17.41 -2.53
CA LEU A 150 0.91 17.88 -3.75
C LEU A 150 2.15 18.73 -3.44
N LEU A 151 2.07 19.60 -2.43
CA LEU A 151 3.21 20.37 -1.96
C LEU A 151 4.33 19.45 -1.45
N SER A 152 4.03 18.40 -0.68
CA SER A 152 5.00 17.39 -0.27
C SER A 152 5.67 16.70 -1.46
N ASP A 153 4.89 16.29 -2.47
CA ASP A 153 5.43 15.68 -3.68
C ASP A 153 6.38 16.65 -4.42
N ILE A 154 6.06 17.95 -4.50
CA ILE A 154 6.92 18.99 -5.09
C ILE A 154 8.20 19.20 -4.28
N ILE A 155 8.12 19.18 -2.95
CA ILE A 155 9.30 19.29 -2.07
C ILE A 155 10.23 18.09 -2.30
N ILE A 156 9.68 16.86 -2.33
CA ILE A 156 10.47 15.64 -2.58
C ILE A 156 11.11 15.67 -3.97
N GLU A 157 10.38 16.08 -5.00
CA GLU A 157 10.92 16.22 -6.35
C GLU A 157 12.02 17.28 -6.42
N THR A 158 11.83 18.42 -5.75
CA THR A 158 12.83 19.49 -5.68
C THR A 158 14.11 19.05 -4.96
N LEU A 159 13.99 18.30 -3.85
CA LEU A 159 15.14 17.90 -3.03
C LEU A 159 15.88 16.68 -3.60
N PHE A 160 15.14 15.71 -4.14
CA PHE A 160 15.68 14.39 -4.47
C PHE A 160 15.57 14.02 -5.95
N GLY A 161 14.87 14.81 -6.77
CA GLY A 161 14.64 14.51 -8.19
C GLY A 161 13.80 13.25 -8.41
N LYS A 162 12.97 12.89 -7.43
CA LYS A 162 12.09 11.71 -7.45
C LYS A 162 10.65 12.16 -7.28
N LYS A 163 9.73 11.57 -8.03
CA LYS A 163 8.29 11.82 -7.87
C LYS A 163 7.83 11.29 -6.51
N GLY A 164 7.11 12.11 -5.76
CA GLY A 164 6.45 11.68 -4.53
C GLY A 164 5.20 10.83 -4.77
N ILE A 165 4.69 10.24 -3.69
CA ILE A 165 3.50 9.37 -3.68
C ILE A 165 2.38 9.91 -2.79
N SER A 166 2.55 11.07 -2.17
CA SER A 166 1.62 11.59 -1.15
C SER A 166 0.24 11.90 -1.74
N THR A 167 0.17 12.22 -3.04
CA THR A 167 -1.09 12.47 -3.73
C THR A 167 -1.88 11.22 -4.12
N LEU A 168 -1.28 10.03 -3.97
CA LEU A 168 -1.88 8.77 -4.39
C LEU A 168 -2.93 8.26 -3.39
N LYS A 169 -3.79 7.35 -3.85
CA LYS A 169 -4.84 6.73 -3.05
C LYS A 169 -4.64 5.23 -2.86
N ILE A 170 -5.37 4.67 -1.91
CA ILE A 170 -5.36 3.23 -1.62
C ILE A 170 -6.81 2.72 -1.66
N LEU A 171 -7.07 1.71 -2.49
CA LEU A 171 -8.30 0.94 -2.47
C LEU A 171 -8.18 -0.20 -1.46
N TYR A 172 -9.28 -0.56 -0.82
CA TYR A 172 -9.38 -1.78 -0.02
C TYR A 172 -10.85 -2.15 0.18
N THR A 173 -11.09 -3.29 0.83
CA THR A 173 -12.44 -3.72 1.21
C THR A 173 -12.60 -3.70 2.72
N ILE A 174 -13.79 -3.37 3.22
CA ILE A 174 -14.14 -3.55 4.63
C ILE A 174 -15.21 -4.64 4.72
N ARG A 175 -14.84 -5.75 5.35
CA ARG A 175 -15.73 -6.87 5.62
C ARG A 175 -16.38 -6.75 6.99
N PHE A 176 -17.70 -6.80 7.03
CA PHE A 176 -18.51 -6.78 8.25
C PHE A 176 -19.18 -8.14 8.46
N LYS A 177 -19.40 -8.51 9.73
CA LYS A 177 -20.24 -9.67 10.07
C LYS A 177 -21.70 -9.27 9.91
N ASN A 178 -22.45 -10.03 9.14
CA ASN A 178 -23.88 -9.79 8.99
C ASN A 178 -24.60 -10.30 10.24
N LYS A 179 -25.23 -9.40 11.00
CA LYS A 179 -25.98 -9.76 12.21
C LYS A 179 -27.41 -10.21 11.89
N ASN A 180 -27.92 -9.87 10.70
CA ASN A 180 -29.35 -9.96 10.36
C ASN A 180 -29.67 -11.05 9.33
N ASN A 181 -28.66 -11.72 8.75
CA ASN A 181 -28.88 -12.81 7.80
C ASN A 181 -28.02 -14.02 8.16
N LEU A 182 -28.66 -15.16 8.42
CA LEU A 182 -28.01 -16.43 8.78
C LEU A 182 -27.34 -17.11 7.59
N MET A 183 -27.76 -16.81 6.35
CA MET A 183 -27.18 -17.41 5.13
C MET A 183 -25.88 -16.70 4.70
N ASP A 184 -25.87 -15.36 4.63
CA ASP A 184 -24.69 -14.57 4.27
C ASP A 184 -24.00 -13.99 5.50
N LYS A 185 -23.14 -14.79 6.13
CA LYS A 185 -22.45 -14.46 7.39
C LYS A 185 -21.62 -13.17 7.33
N TYR A 186 -21.25 -12.69 6.15
CA TYR A 186 -20.42 -11.50 5.96
C TYR A 186 -20.84 -10.68 4.73
N THR A 187 -20.80 -9.36 4.86
CA THR A 187 -20.86 -8.41 3.73
C THR A 187 -19.51 -7.71 3.59
N SER A 188 -19.18 -7.20 2.41
CA SER A 188 -17.91 -6.53 2.13
C SER A 188 -18.09 -5.42 1.11
N GLU A 189 -17.67 -4.21 1.48
CA GLU A 189 -17.79 -2.99 0.67
C GLU A 189 -16.41 -2.44 0.31
N ILE A 190 -16.31 -1.76 -0.82
CA ILE A 190 -15.07 -1.16 -1.34
C ILE A 190 -14.94 0.27 -0.81
N TYR A 191 -13.76 0.59 -0.31
CA TYR A 191 -13.40 1.89 0.23
C TYR A 191 -12.14 2.42 -0.45
N ILE A 192 -11.97 3.74 -0.37
CA ILE A 192 -10.78 4.44 -0.80
C ILE A 192 -10.35 5.44 0.27
N CYS A 193 -9.05 5.58 0.48
CA CYS A 193 -8.46 6.63 1.31
C CYS A 193 -7.26 7.27 0.61
N ASP A 194 -6.79 8.38 1.14
CA ASP A 194 -5.50 8.96 0.77
C ASP A 194 -4.34 8.07 1.25
N PHE A 195 -3.13 8.29 0.75
CA PHE A 195 -1.96 7.42 1.02
C PHE A 195 -1.66 7.23 2.52
N ASP A 196 -2.03 8.21 3.34
CA ASP A 196 -1.84 8.22 4.79
C ASP A 196 -3.08 7.73 5.58
N GLY A 197 -4.13 7.31 4.88
CA GLY A 197 -5.36 6.77 5.49
C GLY A 197 -6.46 7.80 5.75
N ALA A 198 -6.18 9.09 5.60
CA ALA A 198 -7.20 10.12 5.75
C ALA A 198 -8.22 10.09 4.60
N ASN A 199 -9.28 10.90 4.75
CA ASN A 199 -10.33 11.07 3.74
C ASN A 199 -10.92 9.73 3.25
N THR A 200 -11.05 8.76 4.17
CA THR A 200 -11.67 7.47 3.89
C THR A 200 -13.12 7.67 3.47
N MET A 201 -13.49 7.11 2.32
CA MET A 201 -14.86 7.11 1.83
C MET A 201 -15.26 5.76 1.22
N PRO A 202 -16.52 5.31 1.42
CA PRO A 202 -17.05 4.15 0.72
C PRO A 202 -17.29 4.48 -0.75
N ILE A 203 -16.86 3.59 -1.65
CA ILE A 203 -17.19 3.62 -3.08
C ILE A 203 -18.48 2.85 -3.35
N SER A 204 -18.65 1.70 -2.68
CA SER A 204 -19.84 0.86 -2.81
C SER A 204 -20.69 0.89 -1.53
N LYS A 205 -22.01 0.80 -1.70
CA LYS A 205 -23.01 0.73 -0.61
C LYS A 205 -24.19 -0.13 -1.04
N SER A 206 -23.98 -1.44 -1.11
CA SER A 206 -25.00 -2.34 -1.68
C SER A 206 -25.26 -3.59 -0.84
N ASN A 207 -24.65 -3.69 0.35
CA ASN A 207 -24.68 -4.84 1.25
C ASN A 207 -24.32 -6.16 0.56
N ASN A 208 -23.46 -6.09 -0.45
CA ASN A 208 -22.98 -7.25 -1.20
C ASN A 208 -21.62 -7.74 -0.65
N TYR A 209 -21.03 -8.73 -1.33
CA TYR A 209 -19.72 -9.26 -0.99
C TYR A 209 -18.72 -9.01 -2.12
N PHE A 210 -17.96 -7.92 -1.98
CA PHE A 210 -16.89 -7.53 -2.91
C PHE A 210 -15.51 -7.84 -2.34
N VAL A 211 -14.60 -8.33 -3.19
CA VAL A 211 -13.21 -8.65 -2.81
C VAL A 211 -12.23 -8.30 -3.93
N HIS A 212 -10.95 -8.19 -3.58
CA HIS A 212 -9.84 -7.93 -4.52
C HIS A 212 -10.06 -6.73 -5.46
N PRO A 213 -10.26 -5.51 -4.91
CA PRO A 213 -10.26 -4.30 -5.72
C PRO A 213 -8.85 -4.05 -6.27
N VAL A 214 -8.76 -3.70 -7.54
CA VAL A 214 -7.53 -3.44 -8.27
C VAL A 214 -7.74 -2.19 -9.10
N PHE A 215 -6.95 -1.15 -8.85
CA PHE A 215 -6.97 0.05 -9.69
C PHE A 215 -6.63 -0.30 -11.13
N ILE A 216 -7.33 0.32 -12.08
CA ILE A 216 -6.91 0.34 -13.48
C ILE A 216 -5.97 1.54 -13.66
N PRO A 217 -4.74 1.35 -14.18
CA PRO A 217 -3.81 2.46 -14.41
C PRO A 217 -4.37 3.54 -15.34
N GLU A 218 -4.75 4.70 -14.82
CA GLU A 218 -5.26 5.82 -15.61
C GLU A 218 -4.39 7.07 -15.47
N GLY A 219 -4.34 7.89 -16.52
CA GLY A 219 -3.55 9.12 -16.55
C GLY A 219 -4.30 10.37 -16.06
N ASP A 220 -5.63 10.36 -16.07
CA ASP A 220 -6.45 11.51 -15.68
C ASP A 220 -7.49 11.17 -14.60
N SER A 221 -7.78 12.17 -13.76
CA SER A 221 -8.41 12.08 -12.44
C SER A 221 -9.91 11.77 -12.48
N ASN A 222 -10.59 12.15 -13.57
CA ASN A 222 -12.05 12.27 -13.57
C ASN A 222 -12.78 10.95 -13.83
N SER A 223 -12.09 9.90 -14.29
CA SER A 223 -12.69 8.62 -14.64
C SER A 223 -12.06 7.41 -13.98
N LYS A 224 -11.25 7.55 -12.91
CA LYS A 224 -10.52 6.42 -12.29
C LYS A 224 -11.40 5.17 -12.19
N LYS A 225 -11.08 4.15 -12.98
CA LYS A 225 -11.73 2.84 -12.94
C LYS A 225 -10.97 1.86 -12.06
N PHE A 226 -11.68 0.84 -11.64
CA PHE A 226 -11.10 -0.30 -10.92
C PHE A 226 -11.87 -1.56 -11.29
N ILE A 227 -11.19 -2.69 -11.14
CA ILE A 227 -11.81 -4.01 -11.23
C ILE A 227 -11.89 -4.65 -9.85
N PHE A 228 -12.83 -5.55 -9.67
CA PHE A 228 -13.01 -6.27 -8.41
C PHE A 228 -13.79 -7.56 -8.67
N VAL A 229 -13.83 -8.44 -7.67
CA VAL A 229 -14.63 -9.67 -7.74
C VAL A 229 -15.92 -9.47 -6.97
N SER A 230 -17.04 -9.81 -7.60
CA SER A 230 -18.39 -9.73 -7.05
C SER A 230 -19.06 -11.09 -7.01
N TYR A 231 -19.73 -11.39 -5.90
CA TYR A 231 -20.49 -12.64 -5.68
C TYR A 231 -22.00 -12.46 -5.87
N ILE A 232 -22.46 -11.30 -6.34
CA ILE A 232 -23.89 -10.94 -6.46
C ILE A 232 -24.69 -11.98 -7.25
N THR A 233 -24.11 -12.54 -8.32
CA THR A 233 -24.77 -13.50 -9.21
C THR A 233 -24.65 -14.95 -8.73
N GLY A 234 -24.19 -15.20 -7.50
CA GLY A 234 -23.91 -16.53 -6.94
C GLY A 234 -22.61 -17.18 -7.45
N GLN A 235 -22.22 -16.91 -8.70
CA GLN A 235 -20.88 -17.21 -9.21
C GLN A 235 -19.99 -15.96 -9.16
N PRO A 236 -18.80 -16.00 -8.55
CA PRO A 236 -17.86 -14.89 -8.56
C PRO A 236 -17.46 -14.48 -9.98
N LYS A 237 -17.66 -13.21 -10.29
CA LYS A 237 -17.28 -12.60 -11.57
C LYS A 237 -16.40 -11.38 -11.36
N ILE A 238 -15.48 -11.15 -12.30
CA ILE A 238 -14.71 -9.91 -12.35
C ILE A 238 -15.60 -8.82 -12.93
N GLN A 239 -15.80 -7.77 -12.15
CA GLN A 239 -16.55 -6.59 -12.54
C GLN A 239 -15.61 -5.40 -12.69
N ILE A 240 -16.02 -4.43 -13.51
CA ILE A 240 -15.38 -3.13 -13.69
C ILE A 240 -16.37 -2.03 -13.28
N SER A 241 -15.87 -0.99 -12.63
CA SER A 241 -16.66 0.18 -12.22
C SER A 241 -15.78 1.43 -12.12
N SER A 242 -16.41 2.60 -11.97
CA SER A 242 -15.73 3.89 -11.76
C SER A 242 -15.82 4.31 -10.29
N ILE A 243 -14.81 5.01 -9.79
CA ILE A 243 -14.78 5.49 -8.39
C ILE A 243 -15.86 6.54 -8.14
N ASN A 244 -16.05 7.47 -9.08
CA ASN A 244 -16.98 8.58 -8.94
C ASN A 244 -18.44 8.19 -9.25
N ASN A 245 -18.64 7.09 -9.99
CA ASN A 245 -19.95 6.57 -10.35
C ASN A 245 -19.93 5.05 -10.27
N PHE A 246 -20.32 4.51 -9.13
CA PHE A 246 -20.31 3.08 -8.89
C PHE A 246 -21.46 2.40 -9.64
N ASN A 247 -21.19 1.95 -10.86
CA ASN A 247 -22.10 1.18 -11.69
C ASN A 247 -21.39 -0.05 -12.27
N PRO A 248 -21.41 -1.18 -11.55
CA PRO A 248 -20.58 -2.32 -11.88
C PRO A 248 -21.13 -3.15 -13.04
N SER A 249 -20.24 -3.57 -13.93
CA SER A 249 -20.57 -4.45 -15.06
C SER A 249 -19.54 -5.58 -15.22
N PRO A 250 -19.91 -6.76 -15.73
CA PRO A 250 -18.95 -7.84 -15.98
C PRO A 250 -17.90 -7.43 -17.01
N LEU A 251 -16.62 -7.69 -16.72
CA LEU A 251 -15.51 -7.36 -17.64
C LEU A 251 -15.24 -8.49 -18.64
N ILE A 252 -15.30 -9.75 -18.20
CA ILE A 252 -14.90 -10.91 -19.00
C ILE A 252 -16.08 -11.85 -19.21
N SER A 253 -16.39 -12.14 -20.48
CA SER A 253 -17.38 -13.14 -20.85
C SER A 253 -16.75 -14.54 -20.89
N LEU A 254 -16.60 -15.15 -19.71
CA LEU A 254 -16.15 -16.53 -19.55
C LEU A 254 -17.05 -17.25 -18.54
N ARG A 255 -17.40 -18.51 -18.85
CA ARG A 255 -18.12 -19.40 -17.94
C ARG A 255 -17.24 -19.74 -16.72
N GLY A 256 -17.86 -20.23 -15.64
CA GLY A 256 -17.13 -20.56 -14.42
C GLY A 256 -16.77 -19.35 -13.55
N ASN A 257 -16.16 -19.63 -12.43
CA ASN A 257 -15.69 -18.66 -11.45
C ASN A 257 -14.56 -17.82 -12.03
N GLN A 258 -14.50 -16.54 -11.65
CA GLN A 258 -13.43 -15.62 -12.03
C GLN A 258 -12.92 -14.92 -10.77
N LEU A 259 -11.65 -15.14 -10.44
CA LEU A 259 -11.06 -14.75 -9.15
C LEU A 259 -9.67 -14.13 -9.33
N LEU A 260 -9.23 -13.40 -8.31
CA LEU A 260 -7.86 -12.90 -8.16
C LEU A 260 -7.31 -12.18 -9.40
N PRO A 261 -8.03 -11.15 -9.92
CA PRO A 261 -7.59 -10.44 -11.11
C PRO A 261 -6.31 -9.64 -10.85
N SER A 262 -5.48 -9.50 -11.87
CA SER A 262 -4.41 -8.51 -11.96
C SER A 262 -4.42 -7.88 -13.36
N ILE A 263 -4.03 -6.62 -13.47
CA ILE A 263 -4.01 -5.88 -14.73
C ILE A 263 -2.60 -5.35 -14.99
N SER A 264 -2.16 -5.43 -16.24
CA SER A 264 -0.88 -4.84 -16.69
C SER A 264 -0.88 -3.30 -16.59
N ILE A 265 0.29 -2.69 -16.40
CA ILE A 265 0.44 -1.21 -16.36
C ILE A 265 -0.07 -0.55 -17.65
N LYS A 266 0.15 -1.22 -18.80
CA LYS A 266 -0.33 -0.80 -20.11
C LYS A 266 -1.84 -1.02 -20.33
N LYS A 267 -2.56 -1.60 -19.36
CA LYS A 267 -3.99 -1.93 -19.41
C LYS A 267 -4.45 -2.86 -20.53
N ASN A 268 -3.52 -3.44 -21.30
CA ASN A 268 -3.86 -4.26 -22.47
C ASN A 268 -3.98 -5.77 -22.14
N LYS A 269 -3.68 -6.17 -20.91
CA LYS A 269 -3.75 -7.54 -20.42
C LYS A 269 -4.33 -7.57 -19.01
N ILE A 270 -5.26 -8.49 -18.78
CA ILE A 270 -5.74 -8.90 -17.45
C ILE A 270 -5.45 -10.39 -17.27
N ALA A 271 -4.85 -10.76 -16.14
CA ALA A 271 -4.65 -12.15 -15.73
C ALA A 271 -5.58 -12.46 -14.56
N PHE A 272 -6.13 -13.67 -14.53
CA PHE A 272 -7.11 -14.07 -13.53
C PHE A 272 -7.17 -15.59 -13.39
N ILE A 273 -7.76 -16.06 -12.30
CA ILE A 273 -7.99 -17.48 -12.06
C ILE A 273 -9.41 -17.83 -12.48
N SER A 274 -9.57 -18.92 -13.22
CA SER A 274 -10.89 -19.43 -13.58
C SER A 274 -10.94 -20.95 -13.60
N ASP A 275 -12.09 -21.49 -13.26
CA ASP A 275 -12.41 -22.91 -13.38
C ASP A 275 -13.22 -23.26 -14.64
N ALA A 276 -13.24 -22.36 -15.63
CA ALA A 276 -13.90 -22.57 -16.92
C ALA A 276 -13.46 -23.87 -17.64
N ALA A 277 -12.23 -24.34 -17.36
CA ALA A 277 -11.66 -25.59 -17.89
C ALA A 277 -11.77 -26.78 -16.91
N GLY A 278 -12.61 -26.66 -15.88
CA GLY A 278 -12.86 -27.69 -14.85
C GLY A 278 -11.90 -27.65 -13.66
N ARG A 279 -10.88 -26.78 -13.66
CA ARG A 279 -9.91 -26.59 -12.57
C ARG A 279 -9.51 -25.12 -12.42
N PRO A 280 -9.18 -24.63 -11.21
CA PRO A 280 -8.69 -23.27 -11.00
C PRO A 280 -7.33 -23.05 -11.70
N ASP A 281 -7.40 -22.64 -12.96
CA ASP A 281 -6.26 -22.43 -13.84
C ASP A 281 -6.03 -20.94 -14.08
N LEU A 282 -4.82 -20.60 -14.53
CA LEU A 282 -4.44 -19.22 -14.82
C LEU A 282 -4.81 -18.86 -16.25
N PHE A 283 -5.65 -17.85 -16.39
CA PHE A 283 -6.10 -17.29 -17.65
C PHE A 283 -5.58 -15.87 -17.85
N MET A 284 -5.55 -15.45 -19.12
CA MET A 284 -5.28 -14.08 -19.53
C MET A 284 -6.26 -13.65 -20.61
N GLN A 285 -6.75 -12.42 -20.53
CA GLN A 285 -7.58 -11.78 -21.53
C GLN A 285 -6.86 -10.52 -22.04
N LEU A 286 -6.79 -10.36 -23.36
CA LEU A 286 -6.35 -9.10 -23.97
C LEU A 286 -7.46 -8.06 -23.91
N LEU A 287 -7.10 -6.81 -23.73
CA LEU A 287 -8.00 -5.66 -23.69
C LEU A 287 -7.62 -4.64 -24.78
N ASP A 288 -8.61 -3.93 -25.30
CA ASP A 288 -8.38 -2.72 -26.10
C ASP A 288 -8.24 -1.47 -25.22
N ASP A 289 -8.04 -0.31 -25.85
CA ASP A 289 -7.85 0.96 -25.15
C ASP A 289 -9.10 1.41 -24.36
N ASN A 290 -10.28 0.89 -24.73
CA ASN A 290 -11.55 1.10 -24.03
C ASN A 290 -11.80 0.06 -22.93
N LEU A 291 -10.81 -0.79 -22.62
CA LEU A 291 -10.88 -1.90 -21.66
C LEU A 291 -11.87 -3.00 -22.07
N SER A 292 -12.16 -3.13 -23.37
CA SER A 292 -13.02 -4.19 -23.88
C SER A 292 -12.21 -5.45 -24.23
N PRO A 293 -12.71 -6.66 -23.90
CA PRO A 293 -12.05 -7.92 -24.24
C PRO A 293 -11.80 -8.10 -25.75
N LYS A 294 -10.55 -8.33 -26.12
CA LYS A 294 -10.12 -8.73 -27.47
C LYS A 294 -10.00 -10.25 -27.58
N GLY A 295 -10.92 -10.88 -28.31
CA GLY A 295 -10.92 -12.33 -28.51
C GLY A 295 -11.26 -13.12 -27.24
N LYS A 296 -11.05 -14.44 -27.28
CA LYS A 296 -11.32 -15.33 -26.15
C LYS A 296 -10.17 -15.31 -25.13
N PRO A 297 -10.45 -15.54 -23.83
CA PRO A 297 -9.39 -15.72 -22.84
C PRO A 297 -8.47 -16.90 -23.18
N LEU A 298 -7.17 -16.70 -22.96
CA LEU A 298 -6.13 -17.71 -23.12
C LEU A 298 -5.84 -18.39 -21.78
N GLN A 299 -5.84 -19.72 -21.75
CA GLN A 299 -5.37 -20.50 -20.61
C GLN A 299 -3.83 -20.52 -20.63
N LEU A 300 -3.18 -19.72 -19.78
CA LEU A 300 -1.73 -19.56 -19.74
C LEU A 300 -1.04 -20.73 -19.06
N PHE A 301 -1.58 -21.19 -17.93
CA PHE A 301 -0.95 -22.22 -17.13
C PHE A 301 -1.99 -23.17 -16.53
N SER A 302 -1.79 -24.46 -16.77
CA SER A 302 -2.65 -25.53 -16.30
C SER A 302 -1.85 -26.82 -16.14
N LEU A 303 -1.94 -27.43 -14.96
CA LEU A 303 -1.27 -28.69 -14.64
C LEU A 303 -2.19 -29.64 -13.86
N PRO A 304 -2.26 -30.94 -14.24
CA PRO A 304 -3.09 -31.91 -13.52
C PRO A 304 -2.79 -31.90 -12.03
N ARG A 305 -3.85 -31.97 -11.21
CA ARG A 305 -3.77 -31.98 -9.73
C ARG A 305 -3.07 -30.76 -9.12
N ALA A 306 -2.97 -29.66 -9.86
CA ALA A 306 -2.48 -28.39 -9.37
C ALA A 306 -3.54 -27.29 -9.53
N THR A 307 -3.52 -26.33 -8.60
CA THR A 307 -4.32 -25.10 -8.61
C THR A 307 -3.40 -23.89 -8.76
N GLN A 308 -3.93 -22.88 -9.43
CA GLN A 308 -3.24 -21.60 -9.63
C GLN A 308 -3.94 -20.52 -8.81
N ALA A 309 -3.16 -19.57 -8.31
CA ALA A 309 -3.66 -18.44 -7.55
C ALA A 309 -2.91 -17.14 -7.92
N SER A 310 -3.31 -16.04 -7.28
CA SER A 310 -2.81 -14.65 -7.38
C SER A 310 -1.63 -14.44 -8.33
N SER A 311 -1.82 -13.53 -9.30
CA SER A 311 -0.79 -13.18 -10.26
C SER A 311 -0.42 -11.69 -10.18
N SER A 312 0.76 -11.33 -10.69
CA SER A 312 1.19 -9.94 -10.84
C SER A 312 2.10 -9.81 -12.07
N PHE A 313 1.77 -8.86 -12.94
CA PHE A 313 2.55 -8.53 -14.14
C PHE A 313 3.83 -7.81 -13.77
N SER A 314 4.90 -8.07 -14.53
CA SER A 314 6.04 -7.16 -14.54
C SER A 314 5.62 -5.79 -15.12
N PRO A 315 6.28 -4.69 -14.75
CA PRO A 315 5.90 -3.34 -15.19
C PRO A 315 5.87 -3.14 -16.70
N ASP A 316 6.77 -3.82 -17.42
CA ASP A 316 6.84 -3.80 -18.90
C ASP A 316 5.75 -4.66 -19.58
N GLY A 317 5.09 -5.54 -18.81
CA GLY A 317 4.08 -6.49 -19.26
C GLY A 317 4.62 -7.72 -20.01
N SER A 318 5.94 -7.97 -19.94
CA SER A 318 6.61 -9.09 -20.61
C SER A 318 6.66 -10.37 -19.77
N LYS A 319 6.46 -10.27 -18.46
CA LYS A 319 6.49 -11.40 -17.52
C LYS A 319 5.27 -11.38 -16.60
N LEU A 320 4.98 -12.55 -16.06
CA LEU A 320 3.95 -12.73 -15.04
C LEU A 320 4.51 -13.58 -13.90
N SER A 321 4.40 -13.05 -12.68
CA SER A 321 4.53 -13.84 -11.47
C SER A 321 3.17 -14.44 -11.09
N PHE A 322 3.14 -15.67 -10.63
CA PHE A 322 1.89 -16.34 -10.24
C PHE A 322 2.14 -17.42 -9.19
N VAL A 323 1.08 -17.79 -8.47
CA VAL A 323 1.13 -18.85 -7.48
C VAL A 323 0.69 -20.18 -8.11
N SER A 324 1.45 -21.24 -7.83
CA SER A 324 1.09 -22.62 -8.18
C SER A 324 1.41 -23.56 -7.02
N ASP A 325 0.56 -24.55 -6.78
CA ASP A 325 0.83 -25.65 -5.86
C ASP A 325 1.35 -26.92 -6.58
N LYS A 326 1.75 -26.81 -7.86
CA LYS A 326 2.22 -27.95 -8.68
C LYS A 326 3.32 -28.79 -8.04
N ASP A 327 4.10 -28.21 -7.12
CA ASP A 327 5.19 -28.85 -6.38
C ASP A 327 4.80 -29.11 -4.89
N GLY A 328 3.50 -29.31 -4.63
CA GLY A 328 2.92 -29.74 -3.35
C GLY A 328 2.27 -28.63 -2.52
N THR A 329 3.01 -27.55 -2.21
CA THR A 329 2.48 -26.39 -1.47
C THR A 329 2.50 -25.14 -2.36
N PRO A 330 1.63 -24.15 -2.13
CA PRO A 330 1.66 -22.89 -2.89
C PRO A 330 3.06 -22.26 -2.89
N ARG A 331 3.58 -22.00 -4.07
CA ARG A 331 4.85 -21.33 -4.35
C ARG A 331 4.68 -20.36 -5.50
N ILE A 332 5.60 -19.40 -5.59
CA ILE A 332 5.58 -18.38 -6.63
C ILE A 332 6.55 -18.73 -7.75
N TYR A 333 6.05 -18.61 -8.97
CA TYR A 333 6.77 -18.82 -10.22
C TYR A 333 6.72 -17.56 -11.06
N ILE A 334 7.70 -17.41 -11.95
CA ILE A 334 7.71 -16.41 -13.01
C ILE A 334 7.68 -17.13 -14.35
N MET A 335 6.91 -16.61 -15.29
CA MET A 335 6.99 -17.00 -16.69
C MET A 335 7.08 -15.78 -17.60
N ASN A 336 7.69 -15.96 -18.76
CA ASN A 336 7.62 -14.98 -19.84
C ASN A 336 6.23 -15.08 -20.49
N LEU A 337 5.61 -13.93 -20.76
CA LEU A 337 4.38 -13.87 -21.50
C LEU A 337 4.70 -13.81 -23.00
N PRO A 338 3.94 -14.53 -23.84
CA PRO A 338 4.15 -14.46 -25.28
C PRO A 338 3.81 -13.05 -25.78
N ASP A 339 4.52 -12.59 -26.80
CA ASP A 339 4.24 -11.31 -27.45
C ASP A 339 2.92 -11.37 -28.23
N THR A 340 2.54 -12.57 -28.67
CA THR A 340 1.29 -12.83 -29.39
C THR A 340 0.50 -14.00 -28.79
N ILE A 341 -0.83 -13.95 -28.92
CA ILE A 341 -1.71 -15.05 -28.50
C ILE A 341 -1.62 -16.30 -29.40
N TYR A 342 -0.83 -16.25 -30.47
CA TYR A 342 -0.70 -17.32 -31.47
C TYR A 342 0.50 -18.25 -31.21
N GLU A 343 1.35 -17.91 -30.24
CA GLU A 343 2.43 -18.80 -29.80
C GLU A 343 1.84 -20.03 -29.11
N ARG A 344 2.00 -21.19 -29.76
CA ARG A 344 1.46 -22.47 -29.28
C ARG A 344 2.30 -23.12 -28.18
N LYS A 345 3.52 -22.63 -27.92
CA LYS A 345 4.36 -23.16 -26.84
C LYS A 345 3.88 -22.58 -25.52
N ARG A 346 3.51 -23.46 -24.58
CA ARG A 346 3.15 -23.04 -23.23
C ARG A 346 4.35 -22.35 -22.56
N PRO A 347 4.16 -21.23 -21.85
CA PRO A 347 5.24 -20.58 -21.12
C PRO A 347 5.87 -21.51 -20.10
N GLU A 348 7.20 -21.52 -20.06
CA GLU A 348 7.94 -22.22 -19.01
C GLU A 348 7.91 -21.42 -17.71
N ALA A 349 7.54 -22.08 -16.61
CA ALA A 349 7.41 -21.47 -15.30
C ALA A 349 8.65 -21.76 -14.44
N ARG A 350 9.37 -20.70 -14.05
CA ARG A 350 10.56 -20.77 -13.19
C ARG A 350 10.19 -20.50 -11.73
N LEU A 351 10.55 -21.42 -10.84
CA LEU A 351 10.36 -21.23 -9.39
C LEU A 351 11.29 -20.15 -8.85
N ILE A 352 10.75 -19.19 -8.09
CA ILE A 352 11.55 -18.14 -7.43
C ILE A 352 11.57 -18.23 -5.91
N THR A 353 10.58 -18.91 -5.30
CA THR A 353 10.50 -19.01 -3.85
C THR A 353 11.00 -20.35 -3.35
N LYS A 354 12.23 -20.36 -2.84
CA LYS A 354 12.98 -21.56 -2.43
C LYS A 354 13.11 -21.66 -0.90
N LYS A 355 13.13 -20.53 -0.18
CA LYS A 355 13.35 -20.51 1.29
C LYS A 355 12.15 -20.98 2.10
N ASN A 356 10.94 -20.54 1.75
CA ASN A 356 9.70 -20.86 2.47
C ASN A 356 8.71 -21.65 1.62
N ARG A 357 7.77 -22.31 2.29
CA ARG A 357 6.60 -22.94 1.65
C ARG A 357 5.34 -22.11 1.96
N GLN A 358 4.27 -22.30 1.18
CA GLN A 358 3.00 -21.55 1.31
C GLN A 358 3.14 -20.05 1.00
N ASN A 359 3.78 -19.74 -0.13
CA ASN A 359 4.01 -18.38 -0.61
C ASN A 359 2.87 -17.96 -1.54
N VAL A 360 2.27 -16.80 -1.28
CA VAL A 360 1.07 -16.32 -1.99
C VAL A 360 1.17 -14.81 -2.27
N THR A 361 0.22 -14.30 -3.05
CA THR A 361 0.00 -12.88 -3.32
C THR A 361 1.27 -12.11 -3.75
N PRO A 362 1.93 -12.56 -4.85
CA PRO A 362 3.08 -11.82 -5.38
C PRO A 362 2.65 -10.44 -5.90
N SER A 363 3.53 -9.45 -5.74
CA SER A 363 3.42 -8.12 -6.31
C SER A 363 4.77 -7.66 -6.83
N TRP A 364 4.83 -7.36 -8.12
CA TRP A 364 6.04 -6.85 -8.77
C TRP A 364 6.23 -5.36 -8.44
N SER A 365 7.48 -4.96 -8.16
CA SER A 365 7.83 -3.54 -8.02
C SER A 365 7.77 -2.82 -9.37
N PHE A 366 7.46 -1.52 -9.37
CA PHE A 366 7.31 -0.73 -10.59
C PHE A 366 8.64 -0.53 -11.36
N ASP A 367 9.78 -0.66 -10.69
CA ASP A 367 11.11 -0.67 -11.30
C ASP A 367 11.50 -2.04 -11.90
N GLY A 368 10.68 -3.07 -11.70
CA GLY A 368 10.88 -4.41 -12.24
C GLY A 368 11.91 -5.25 -11.48
N LYS A 369 12.51 -4.75 -10.40
CA LYS A 369 13.66 -5.38 -9.72
C LYS A 369 13.30 -6.31 -8.57
N LYS A 370 12.09 -6.20 -8.01
CA LYS A 370 11.69 -6.93 -6.81
C LYS A 370 10.29 -7.51 -6.96
N ILE A 371 10.03 -8.60 -6.23
CA ILE A 371 8.69 -9.15 -6.03
C ILE A 371 8.46 -9.27 -4.53
N ALA A 372 7.44 -8.58 -4.03
CA ALA A 372 6.96 -8.75 -2.66
C ALA A 372 5.92 -9.87 -2.62
N TYR A 373 5.90 -10.66 -1.54
CA TYR A 373 4.95 -11.75 -1.37
C TYR A 373 4.68 -12.08 0.10
N SER A 374 3.55 -12.72 0.37
CA SER A 374 3.21 -13.26 1.69
C SER A 374 3.73 -14.69 1.81
N ALA A 375 4.63 -14.94 2.76
CA ALA A 375 5.23 -16.23 3.02
C ALA A 375 4.95 -16.68 4.45
N LYS A 376 4.69 -17.97 4.67
CA LYS A 376 4.58 -18.51 6.03
C LYS A 376 5.98 -18.76 6.59
N SER A 377 6.37 -17.97 7.59
CA SER A 377 7.63 -18.07 8.33
C SER A 377 7.31 -18.35 9.80
N ASN A 378 7.83 -19.45 10.36
CA ASN A 378 7.59 -19.85 11.75
C ASN A 378 6.11 -19.87 12.17
N GLY A 379 5.23 -20.34 11.27
CA GLY A 379 3.80 -20.46 11.56
C GLY A 379 2.95 -19.22 11.23
N VAL A 380 3.58 -18.05 11.07
CA VAL A 380 2.90 -16.76 10.81
C VAL A 380 3.22 -16.27 9.41
N ARG A 381 2.27 -15.62 8.74
CA ARG A 381 2.55 -15.01 7.43
C ARG A 381 3.23 -13.66 7.57
N GLN A 382 4.33 -13.50 6.86
CA GLN A 382 5.16 -12.30 6.85
C GLN A 382 5.40 -11.88 5.41
N ILE A 383 5.73 -10.60 5.21
CA ILE A 383 6.12 -10.09 3.89
C ILE A 383 7.57 -10.46 3.63
N TRP A 384 7.80 -11.04 2.47
CA TRP A 384 9.10 -11.38 1.95
C TRP A 384 9.31 -10.67 0.62
N ILE A 385 10.57 -10.49 0.26
CA ILE A 385 11.00 -9.86 -0.98
C ILE A 385 11.94 -10.81 -1.69
N TYR A 386 11.68 -11.03 -2.98
CA TYR A 386 12.61 -11.65 -3.91
C TYR A 386 13.25 -10.55 -4.75
N ASP A 387 14.58 -10.42 -4.68
CA ASP A 387 15.37 -9.54 -5.53
C ASP A 387 15.74 -10.27 -6.82
N ILE A 388 15.23 -9.78 -7.94
CA ILE A 388 15.37 -10.42 -9.25
C ILE A 388 16.81 -10.35 -9.74
N GLN A 389 17.55 -9.27 -9.43
CA GLN A 389 18.92 -9.10 -9.89
C GLN A 389 19.88 -10.00 -9.12
N LYS A 390 19.63 -10.19 -7.83
CA LYS A 390 20.48 -11.03 -6.95
C LYS A 390 20.09 -12.51 -6.93
N ASP A 391 18.91 -12.87 -7.42
CA ASP A 391 18.28 -14.20 -7.21
C ASP A 391 18.17 -14.57 -5.72
N GLU A 392 17.88 -13.58 -4.86
CA GLU A 392 17.87 -13.74 -3.41
C GLU A 392 16.52 -13.41 -2.79
N GLU A 393 16.17 -14.12 -1.72
CA GLU A 393 14.96 -13.90 -0.92
C GLU A 393 15.33 -13.37 0.47
N TYR A 394 14.62 -12.36 0.97
CA TYR A 394 14.76 -11.89 2.35
C TYR A 394 13.40 -11.55 2.98
N GLN A 395 13.33 -11.70 4.30
CA GLN A 395 12.16 -11.35 5.08
C GLN A 395 12.14 -9.84 5.33
N LEU A 396 11.04 -9.17 5.01
CA LEU A 396 10.88 -7.73 5.24
C LEU A 396 10.25 -7.44 6.60
N THR A 397 9.20 -8.17 6.96
CA THR A 397 8.46 -7.93 8.22
C THR A 397 8.62 -9.09 9.18
N LYS A 398 8.55 -8.82 10.49
CA LYS A 398 8.53 -9.84 11.53
C LYS A 398 7.64 -9.37 12.70
N ASP A 399 6.57 -10.12 12.97
CA ASP A 399 5.77 -9.98 14.20
C ASP A 399 4.88 -11.24 14.43
N SER A 400 3.91 -11.12 15.33
CA SER A 400 2.91 -12.14 15.66
C SER A 400 1.65 -12.17 14.76
N LEU A 401 1.38 -11.13 13.96
CA LEU A 401 0.18 -11.01 13.13
C LEU A 401 0.47 -11.41 11.68
N ASN A 402 -0.47 -12.08 11.02
CA ASN A 402 -0.31 -12.37 9.59
C ASN A 402 -0.27 -11.07 8.78
N LYS A 403 0.66 -10.95 7.84
CA LYS A 403 0.65 -9.92 6.79
C LYS A 403 0.30 -10.55 5.46
N GLU A 404 -0.63 -9.93 4.76
CA GLU A 404 -1.23 -10.47 3.55
C GLU A 404 -1.38 -9.37 2.50
N ASN A 405 -1.48 -9.82 1.24
CA ASN A 405 -1.76 -8.96 0.07
C ASN A 405 -0.82 -7.75 -0.05
N PRO A 406 0.51 -7.94 -0.09
CA PRO A 406 1.44 -6.84 -0.31
C PRO A 406 1.26 -6.27 -1.72
N ILE A 407 1.21 -4.95 -1.87
CA ILE A 407 1.16 -4.23 -3.16
C ILE A 407 2.15 -3.08 -3.14
N TRP A 408 3.03 -3.01 -4.14
CA TRP A 408 3.99 -1.91 -4.30
C TRP A 408 3.31 -0.59 -4.66
N ALA A 409 3.87 0.50 -4.13
CA ALA A 409 3.62 1.84 -4.66
C ALA A 409 4.49 2.10 -5.90
N PRO A 410 4.13 3.11 -6.73
CA PRO A 410 4.86 3.44 -7.96
C PRO A 410 6.35 3.79 -7.79
N ASP A 411 6.76 4.19 -6.59
CA ASP A 411 8.16 4.54 -6.30
C ASP A 411 9.05 3.32 -6.05
N SER A 412 8.49 2.10 -5.99
CA SER A 412 9.22 0.86 -5.68
C SER A 412 9.96 0.86 -4.33
N MET A 413 9.53 1.72 -3.41
CA MET A 413 10.07 1.81 -2.05
C MET A 413 8.99 1.57 -1.01
N HIS A 414 7.75 1.91 -1.31
CA HIS A 414 6.61 1.67 -0.42
C HIS A 414 5.82 0.42 -0.80
N LEU A 415 5.30 -0.24 0.23
CA LEU A 415 4.37 -1.36 0.12
C LEU A 415 3.16 -1.06 1.00
N VAL A 416 1.97 -1.37 0.50
CA VAL A 416 0.76 -1.49 1.33
C VAL A 416 0.43 -2.97 1.52
N TYR A 417 -0.09 -3.34 2.69
CA TYR A 417 -0.54 -4.68 3.00
C TYR A 417 -1.62 -4.63 4.08
N ASN A 418 -2.35 -5.72 4.27
CA ASN A 418 -3.24 -5.84 5.44
C ASN A 418 -2.68 -6.83 6.45
N THR A 419 -2.89 -6.54 7.73
CA THR A 419 -2.75 -7.54 8.79
C THR A 419 -3.99 -8.43 8.85
N GLU A 420 -3.87 -9.61 9.42
CA GLU A 420 -5.00 -10.49 9.65
C GLU A 420 -4.80 -11.31 10.94
N ASP A 421 -5.71 -11.13 11.90
CA ASP A 421 -5.86 -12.01 13.06
C ASP A 421 -7.28 -12.62 13.11
N LYS A 422 -7.64 -13.26 14.23
CA LYS A 422 -8.96 -13.91 14.38
C LYS A 422 -10.11 -12.91 14.27
N ASN A 423 -9.93 -11.68 14.78
CA ASN A 423 -10.98 -10.70 15.01
C ASN A 423 -10.82 -9.43 14.15
N GLU A 424 -9.58 -9.00 13.90
CA GLU A 424 -9.22 -7.73 13.30
C GLU A 424 -8.34 -7.89 12.06
N SER A 425 -8.37 -6.86 11.21
CA SER A 425 -7.59 -6.77 9.99
C SER A 425 -7.53 -5.30 9.61
N GLU A 426 -6.31 -4.78 9.47
CA GLU A 426 -6.05 -3.35 9.26
C GLU A 426 -5.01 -3.19 8.16
N VAL A 427 -5.06 -2.06 7.46
CA VAL A 427 -4.12 -1.74 6.38
C VAL A 427 -2.93 -0.99 6.96
N TYR A 428 -1.75 -1.39 6.51
CA TYR A 428 -0.47 -0.78 6.85
C TYR A 428 0.28 -0.40 5.58
N ILE A 429 1.05 0.68 5.68
CA ILE A 429 2.05 1.07 4.70
C ILE A 429 3.44 0.92 5.32
N ILE A 430 4.41 0.46 4.54
CA ILE A 430 5.79 0.28 4.95
C ILE A 430 6.72 0.81 3.87
N ASN A 431 7.77 1.50 4.29
CA ASN A 431 8.87 1.90 3.41
C ASN A 431 10.06 0.95 3.62
N ILE A 432 10.62 0.39 2.55
CA ILE A 432 11.74 -0.57 2.64
C ILE A 432 13.08 0.03 3.10
N ASN A 433 13.16 1.35 3.27
CA ASN A 433 14.28 2.05 3.88
C ASN A 433 13.99 2.42 5.34
N GLN A 434 12.82 2.09 5.89
CA GLN A 434 12.44 2.51 7.24
C GLN A 434 12.05 1.32 8.10
N LYS A 435 12.41 1.39 9.38
CA LYS A 435 12.16 0.31 10.33
C LYS A 435 10.69 0.18 10.74
N LYS A 436 9.90 1.25 10.57
CA LYS A 436 8.53 1.34 11.11
C LYS A 436 7.51 1.29 9.98
N ALA A 437 6.56 0.37 10.12
CA ALA A 437 5.33 0.38 9.34
C ALA A 437 4.28 1.29 10.02
N TYR A 438 3.42 1.89 9.22
CA TYR A 438 2.37 2.80 9.69
C TYR A 438 0.99 2.20 9.42
N LYS A 439 0.17 2.12 10.47
CA LYS A 439 -1.25 1.74 10.37
C LYS A 439 -2.02 2.92 9.77
N ILE A 440 -2.70 2.70 8.64
CA ILE A 440 -3.44 3.77 7.94
C ILE A 440 -4.97 3.64 8.07
N THR A 441 -5.49 2.51 8.56
CA THR A 441 -6.93 2.35 8.80
C THR A 441 -7.27 2.26 10.27
N LYS A 442 -8.53 2.57 10.61
CA LYS A 442 -9.09 2.44 11.95
C LYS A 442 -10.59 2.11 11.90
N GLY A 443 -11.17 1.79 13.05
CA GLY A 443 -12.62 1.58 13.19
C GLY A 443 -13.05 0.13 12.91
N GLN A 444 -14.38 -0.10 12.89
CA GLN A 444 -14.95 -1.45 12.81
C GLN A 444 -14.81 -2.11 11.44
N GLY A 445 -14.90 -3.44 11.41
CA GLY A 445 -14.80 -4.26 10.20
C GLY A 445 -13.36 -4.59 9.81
N ARG A 446 -13.19 -5.70 9.07
CA ARG A 446 -11.88 -6.22 8.66
C ARG A 446 -11.46 -5.61 7.33
N LYS A 447 -10.33 -4.90 7.28
CA LYS A 447 -9.84 -4.21 6.08
C LYS A 447 -8.95 -5.15 5.29
N ARG A 448 -9.36 -5.55 4.08
CA ARG A 448 -8.68 -6.60 3.30
C ARG A 448 -8.43 -6.15 1.88
N PHE A 449 -7.44 -6.78 1.26
CA PHE A 449 -7.10 -6.61 -0.16
C PHE A 449 -6.79 -5.15 -0.51
N PRO A 450 -5.83 -4.51 0.19
CA PRO A 450 -5.41 -3.18 -0.18
C PRO A 450 -4.75 -3.20 -1.56
N TYR A 451 -4.89 -2.11 -2.30
CA TYR A 451 -4.26 -1.91 -3.59
C TYR A 451 -3.87 -0.44 -3.76
N PHE A 452 -2.57 -0.20 -3.92
CA PHE A 452 -2.02 1.14 -4.10
C PHE A 452 -2.35 1.68 -5.50
N GLU A 453 -2.69 2.96 -5.59
CA GLU A 453 -2.89 3.61 -6.88
C GLU A 453 -1.60 3.54 -7.73
N PRO A 454 -1.67 2.97 -8.94
CA PRO A 454 -0.57 3.00 -9.89
C PRO A 454 -0.44 4.39 -10.50
N LYS A 455 0.79 4.82 -10.82
CA LYS A 455 1.04 6.05 -11.59
C LYS A 455 1.73 5.68 -12.90
N ILE A 456 1.14 6.07 -14.02
CA ILE A 456 1.79 5.97 -15.34
C ILE A 456 2.73 7.16 -15.44
N ASN A 457 4.01 6.90 -15.74
CA ASN A 457 5.02 7.95 -15.82
C ASN A 457 4.94 8.78 -17.08
#